data_AF-A0A917DJ75-F1
#
_entry.id   AF-A0A917DJ75-F1
#
_cell.length_a   1.000
_cell.length_b   1.000
_cell.length_c   1.000
_cell.angle_alpha   90.00
_cell.angle_beta   90.00
_cell.angle_gamma   90.00
#
_symmetry.space_group_name_H-M   'P 1'
#
loop_
_entity.id
_entity.type
_entity.pdbx_description
1 polymer ?
#
loop_
_entity_poly.entity_id
_entity_poly.type
_entity_poly.pdbx_seq_one_letter_code
_entity_poly.pdbx_strand_id
1 'polypeptide(L)'
;MKIAYSAQILTFPKLRFRKGYLKNTTNYTNMKTKILLLLISVVMFACQNNSNKVSKYYSDTERDTLLTNIITYIYLKPPYATNATRFEPQFRKYYVQNLPKFSLENYYIAPDSTHYFFLIRPVGNTLKYRRGVVGKFRLKQHSLMPTDFEEVVNTPHLEEVLVKERGAFLFKELIKTGNLDKYLGMKHYIEWPDSTLVYDKKINEWVGRK
;
A
#
# COMPACT_ATOMS: atom_id res chain seq x y z
N MET A 1 -85.32 -21.43 -26.15
CA MET A 1 -85.57 -19.98 -26.00
C MET A 1 -85.25 -19.60 -24.56
N LYS A 2 -84.31 -18.67 -24.37
CA LYS A 2 -83.74 -18.23 -23.06
C LYS A 2 -84.77 -17.46 -22.24
N ILE A 3 -84.74 -17.59 -20.92
CA ILE A 3 -85.27 -16.57 -20.00
C ILE A 3 -84.26 -16.33 -18.89
N ALA A 4 -83.90 -15.06 -18.72
CA ALA A 4 -82.97 -14.53 -17.72
C ALA A 4 -83.69 -14.26 -16.39
N TYR A 5 -82.95 -14.25 -15.29
CA TYR A 5 -83.38 -13.60 -14.05
C TYR A 5 -82.33 -12.61 -13.56
N SER A 6 -82.81 -11.40 -13.28
CA SER A 6 -82.07 -10.21 -12.88
C SER A 6 -82.16 -9.99 -11.37
N ALA A 7 -81.11 -9.35 -10.85
CA ALA A 7 -80.93 -8.70 -9.55
C ALA A 7 -82.11 -7.75 -9.19
N GLN A 8 -82.34 -7.23 -7.98
CA GLN A 8 -81.48 -6.63 -6.93
C GLN A 8 -82.51 -6.10 -5.85
N ILE A 9 -82.32 -6.06 -4.51
CA ILE A 9 -81.87 -4.90 -3.68
C ILE A 9 -82.39 -5.03 -2.21
N LEU A 10 -81.46 -4.89 -1.26
CA LEU A 10 -81.44 -4.29 0.11
C LEU A 10 -82.54 -4.54 1.18
N THR A 11 -82.07 -4.79 2.42
CA THR A 11 -82.06 -3.78 3.52
C THR A 11 -81.24 -4.22 4.74
N PHE A 12 -80.60 -3.25 5.40
CA PHE A 12 -79.84 -3.33 6.67
C PHE A 12 -80.73 -2.82 7.83
N PRO A 13 -80.49 -3.18 9.13
CA PRO A 13 -79.64 -2.32 9.96
C PRO A 13 -78.90 -2.93 11.18
N LYS A 14 -77.86 -2.16 11.59
CA LYS A 14 -77.30 -1.93 12.94
C LYS A 14 -76.56 -3.06 13.68
N LEU A 15 -75.25 -2.84 13.87
CA LEU A 15 -74.60 -3.08 15.16
C LEU A 15 -73.54 -2.01 15.48
N ARG A 16 -73.66 -1.52 16.71
CA ARG A 16 -72.90 -0.45 17.36
C ARG A 16 -71.67 -1.09 17.99
N PHE A 17 -70.46 -0.68 17.61
CA PHE A 17 -69.25 -1.04 18.37
C PHE A 17 -68.50 0.18 18.89
N ARG A 18 -68.13 0.06 20.17
CA ARG A 18 -67.49 1.05 21.02
C ARG A 18 -65.99 1.20 20.70
N LYS A 19 -65.52 2.42 20.99
CA LYS A 19 -64.17 2.96 21.22
C LYS A 19 -63.02 2.01 21.62
N GLY A 20 -61.81 2.41 21.18
CA GLY A 20 -60.48 2.09 21.73
C GLY A 20 -59.60 1.46 20.65
N TYR A 21 -58.44 1.97 20.22
CA TYR A 21 -57.26 2.49 20.91
C TYR A 21 -56.50 3.45 19.95
N LEU A 22 -56.24 4.70 20.32
CA LEU A 22 -54.95 5.23 20.82
C LEU A 22 -53.70 5.06 19.92
N LYS A 23 -53.35 6.19 19.28
CA LYS A 23 -52.04 6.77 18.91
C LYS A 23 -50.78 5.89 19.16
N ASN A 24 -49.96 5.67 18.11
CA ASN A 24 -48.48 5.75 18.17
C ASN A 24 -47.75 5.46 16.82
N THR A 25 -48.21 6.02 15.69
CA THR A 25 -47.57 5.75 14.37
C THR A 25 -46.54 6.80 13.94
N THR A 26 -46.47 7.97 14.58
CA THR A 26 -45.59 9.08 14.16
C THR A 26 -44.15 9.00 14.69
N ASN A 27 -43.88 8.23 15.75
CA ASN A 27 -42.52 8.09 16.30
C ASN A 27 -41.71 6.97 15.63
N TYR A 28 -42.38 5.97 15.06
CA TYR A 28 -41.73 4.80 14.49
C TYR A 28 -41.04 5.10 13.15
N THR A 29 -41.60 6.03 12.36
CA THR A 29 -41.01 6.49 11.09
C THR A 29 -39.77 7.35 11.32
N ASN A 30 -39.79 8.27 12.29
CA ASN A 30 -38.63 9.12 12.61
C ASN A 30 -37.42 8.33 13.14
N MET A 31 -37.62 7.26 13.90
CA MET A 31 -36.53 6.42 14.43
C MET A 31 -35.89 5.57 13.33
N LYS A 32 -36.68 5.03 12.39
CA LYS A 32 -36.16 4.29 11.23
C LYS A 32 -35.34 5.16 10.29
N THR A 33 -35.79 6.40 10.04
CA THR A 33 -35.02 7.37 9.22
C THR A 33 -33.70 7.76 9.87
N LYS A 34 -33.67 7.92 11.21
CA LYS A 34 -32.43 8.20 11.96
C LYS A 34 -31.45 7.02 11.95
N ILE A 35 -31.94 5.78 12.08
CA ILE A 35 -31.11 4.56 11.99
C ILE A 35 -30.53 4.38 10.58
N LEU A 36 -31.32 4.66 9.54
CA LEU A 36 -30.86 4.61 8.15
C LEU A 36 -29.78 5.66 7.86
N LEU A 37 -29.94 6.90 8.35
CA LEU A 37 -28.93 7.95 8.24
C LEU A 37 -27.64 7.61 9.02
N LEU A 38 -27.76 6.96 10.18
CA LEU A 38 -26.62 6.49 10.96
C LEU A 38 -25.86 5.37 10.21
N LEU A 39 -26.56 4.39 9.64
CA LEU A 39 -25.96 3.33 8.83
C LEU A 39 -25.23 3.87 7.59
N ILE A 40 -25.81 4.86 6.90
CA ILE A 40 -25.17 5.52 5.75
C ILE A 40 -23.91 6.28 6.17
N SER A 41 -23.92 6.92 7.35
CA SER A 41 -22.72 7.62 7.87
C SER A 41 -21.57 6.68 8.22
N VAL A 42 -21.84 5.44 8.66
CA VAL A 42 -20.81 4.44 9.00
C VAL A 42 -20.13 3.89 7.74
N VAL A 43 -20.86 3.76 6.62
CA VAL A 43 -20.27 3.28 5.35
C VAL A 43 -19.32 4.31 4.74
N MET A 44 -19.54 5.61 4.95
CA MET A 44 -18.67 6.69 4.44
C MET A 44 -17.29 6.75 5.10
N PHE A 45 -17.10 6.18 6.30
CA PHE A 45 -15.79 6.14 6.97
C PHE A 45 -14.95 4.89 6.64
N ALA A 46 -15.51 3.90 5.95
CA ALA A 46 -14.82 2.64 5.64
C ALA A 46 -13.79 2.76 4.49
N CYS A 47 -13.77 3.90 3.77
CA CYS A 47 -12.80 4.20 2.72
C CYS A 47 -11.69 5.16 3.21
N GLN A 48 -11.01 4.83 4.30
CA GLN A 48 -9.67 5.38 4.50
C GLN A 48 -8.71 4.57 3.64
N ASN A 49 -8.47 5.06 2.43
CA ASN A 49 -7.53 4.51 1.49
C ASN A 49 -6.11 4.66 2.07
N ASN A 50 -5.71 3.71 2.92
CA ASN A 50 -4.35 3.58 3.45
C ASN A 50 -3.42 3.09 2.34
N SER A 51 -3.38 3.82 1.24
CA SER A 51 -2.41 3.58 0.18
C SER A 51 -1.06 4.04 0.73
N ASN A 52 -0.16 3.09 0.96
CA ASN A 52 1.24 3.35 1.27
C ASN A 52 1.92 3.85 -0.02
N LYS A 53 1.47 4.98 -0.56
CA LYS A 53 1.97 5.59 -1.79
C LYS A 53 2.80 6.81 -1.44
N VAL A 54 3.95 6.94 -2.10
CA VAL A 54 4.89 8.04 -1.87
C VAL A 54 4.26 9.42 -2.18
N SER A 55 3.27 9.48 -3.08
CA SER A 55 2.54 10.71 -3.44
C SER A 55 1.75 11.32 -2.28
N LYS A 56 1.55 10.58 -1.18
CA LYS A 56 1.00 11.12 0.06
C LYS A 56 1.94 12.13 0.73
N TYR A 57 3.24 12.02 0.47
CA TYR A 57 4.29 12.73 1.22
C TYR A 57 5.06 13.72 0.36
N TYR A 58 5.16 13.48 -0.94
CA TYR A 58 6.05 14.21 -1.84
C TYR A 58 5.39 14.47 -3.19
N SER A 59 5.69 15.63 -3.76
CA SER A 59 5.40 15.98 -5.16
C SER A 59 6.15 15.08 -6.15
N ASP A 60 5.78 15.09 -7.42
CA ASP A 60 6.44 14.24 -8.43
C ASP A 60 7.94 14.54 -8.58
N THR A 61 8.33 15.81 -8.53
CA THR A 61 9.76 16.21 -8.59
C THR A 61 10.53 15.74 -7.35
N GLU A 62 9.92 15.81 -6.17
CA GLU A 62 10.52 15.30 -4.94
C GLU A 62 10.59 13.78 -4.95
N ARG A 63 9.58 13.09 -5.48
CA ARG A 63 9.57 11.64 -5.65
C ARG A 63 10.69 11.19 -6.57
N ASP A 64 10.88 11.84 -7.71
CA ASP A 64 11.97 11.52 -8.63
C ASP A 64 13.33 11.78 -8.00
N THR A 65 13.45 12.86 -7.23
CA THR A 65 14.67 13.18 -6.48
C THR A 65 14.97 12.11 -5.42
N LEU A 66 13.97 11.72 -4.63
CA LEU A 66 14.08 10.69 -3.61
C LEU A 66 14.43 9.34 -4.23
N LEU A 67 13.71 8.92 -5.28
CA LEU A 67 13.96 7.67 -5.97
C LEU A 67 15.36 7.66 -6.58
N THR A 68 15.81 8.75 -7.20
CA THR A 68 17.19 8.89 -7.69
C THR A 68 18.20 8.64 -6.57
N ASN A 69 17.98 9.23 -5.39
CA ASN A 69 18.88 9.07 -4.26
C ASN A 69 18.89 7.62 -3.74
N ILE A 70 17.73 6.94 -3.68
CA ILE A 70 17.63 5.52 -3.33
C ILE A 70 18.36 4.65 -4.37
N ILE A 71 18.18 4.93 -5.67
CA ILE A 71 18.85 4.21 -6.77
C ILE A 71 20.37 4.27 -6.63
N THR A 72 20.94 5.38 -6.17
CA THR A 72 22.39 5.51 -5.91
C THR A 72 22.91 4.45 -4.93
N TYR A 73 22.11 4.04 -3.94
CA TYR A 73 22.48 3.01 -2.98
C TYR A 73 22.39 1.59 -3.56
N ILE A 74 21.37 1.32 -4.38
CA ILE A 74 20.95 -0.06 -4.71
C ILE A 74 21.26 -0.50 -6.14
N TYR A 75 21.70 0.41 -7.00
CA TYR A 75 21.96 0.11 -8.41
C TYR A 75 23.45 0.08 -8.73
N LEU A 76 23.75 -0.33 -9.97
CA LEU A 76 25.10 -0.32 -10.51
C LEU A 76 25.73 1.06 -10.34
N LYS A 77 27.01 1.05 -9.99
CA LYS A 77 27.82 2.25 -9.97
C LYS A 77 28.05 2.72 -11.41
N PRO A 78 28.03 4.04 -11.68
CA PRO A 78 28.51 4.56 -12.94
C PRO A 78 29.97 4.13 -13.20
N PRO A 79 30.40 4.10 -14.47
CA PRO A 79 31.81 3.90 -14.79
C PRO A 79 32.72 4.84 -13.98
N TYR A 80 33.83 4.31 -13.48
CA TYR A 80 34.82 5.02 -12.65
C TYR A 80 34.37 5.45 -11.25
N ALA A 81 33.11 5.21 -10.86
CA ALA A 81 32.64 5.45 -9.50
C ALA A 81 33.03 4.31 -8.56
N THR A 82 33.33 4.67 -7.31
CA THR A 82 33.57 3.75 -6.20
C THR A 82 32.39 3.77 -5.22
N ASN A 83 32.43 2.94 -4.17
CA ASN A 83 31.44 3.02 -3.09
C ASN A 83 31.39 4.39 -2.40
N ALA A 84 32.54 5.06 -2.29
CA ALA A 84 32.63 6.38 -1.67
C ALA A 84 32.19 7.49 -2.63
N THR A 85 32.59 7.41 -3.90
CA THR A 85 32.40 8.52 -4.86
C THR A 85 31.06 8.48 -5.59
N ARG A 86 30.29 7.37 -5.56
CA ARG A 86 29.00 7.23 -6.26
C ARG A 86 27.94 8.28 -5.93
N PHE A 87 28.06 8.96 -4.79
CA PHE A 87 27.13 10.02 -4.35
C PHE A 87 27.53 11.41 -4.85
N GLU A 88 28.66 11.55 -5.54
CA GLU A 88 29.12 12.83 -6.06
C GLU A 88 28.20 13.38 -7.17
N PRO A 89 27.99 14.71 -7.26
CA PRO A 89 27.06 15.31 -8.21
C PRO A 89 27.29 14.91 -9.66
N GLN A 90 28.55 14.70 -10.06
CA GLN A 90 28.94 14.30 -11.41
C GLN A 90 28.28 12.98 -11.88
N PHE A 91 27.98 12.08 -10.94
CA PHE A 91 27.35 10.80 -11.24
C PHE A 91 25.83 10.84 -11.23
N ARG A 92 25.20 11.93 -10.76
CA ARG A 92 23.73 12.03 -10.66
C ARG A 92 23.02 11.77 -11.98
N LYS A 93 23.58 12.27 -13.10
CA LYS A 93 23.01 12.10 -14.44
C LYS A 93 22.84 10.62 -14.80
N TYR A 94 23.80 9.77 -14.43
CA TYR A 94 23.72 8.33 -14.66
C TYR A 94 22.49 7.70 -13.99
N TYR A 95 22.21 8.07 -12.73
CA TYR A 95 21.06 7.54 -12.00
C TYR A 95 19.74 8.07 -12.52
N VAL A 96 19.65 9.36 -12.83
CA VAL A 96 18.45 9.99 -13.41
C VAL A 96 18.07 9.31 -14.74
N GLN A 97 19.06 9.03 -15.59
CA GLN A 97 18.82 8.32 -16.86
C GLN A 97 18.29 6.89 -16.68
N ASN A 98 18.56 6.26 -15.53
CA ASN A 98 18.08 4.92 -15.22
C ASN A 98 16.77 4.91 -14.42
N LEU A 99 16.29 6.07 -13.94
CA LEU A 99 15.07 6.18 -13.14
C LEU A 99 13.85 5.46 -13.74
N PRO A 100 13.57 5.53 -15.07
CA PRO A 100 12.42 4.84 -15.66
C PRO A 100 12.43 3.31 -15.52
N LYS A 101 13.57 2.71 -15.13
CA LYS A 101 13.68 1.27 -14.91
C LYS A 101 13.18 0.83 -13.53
N PHE A 102 12.89 1.77 -12.65
CA PHE A 102 12.52 1.54 -11.25
C PHE A 102 11.10 2.00 -10.97
N SER A 103 10.48 1.38 -9.98
CA SER A 103 9.19 1.81 -9.45
C SER A 103 9.21 1.81 -7.93
N LEU A 104 8.85 2.92 -7.31
CA LEU A 104 8.64 3.00 -5.85
C LEU A 104 7.18 2.63 -5.55
N GLU A 105 6.95 1.35 -5.26
CA GLU A 105 5.61 0.77 -5.15
C GLU A 105 4.92 1.12 -3.83
N ASN A 106 5.66 1.03 -2.73
CA ASN A 106 5.18 1.38 -1.41
C ASN A 106 6.15 2.25 -0.61
N TYR A 107 5.58 3.17 0.17
CA TYR A 107 6.32 4.11 1.00
C TYR A 107 5.53 4.49 2.26
N TYR A 108 6.22 4.57 3.39
CA TYR A 108 5.64 4.94 4.67
C TYR A 108 6.66 5.68 5.53
N ILE A 109 6.22 6.75 6.20
CA ILE A 109 7.01 7.49 7.19
C ILE A 109 6.44 7.16 8.57
N ALA A 110 7.23 6.51 9.41
CA ALA A 110 6.86 6.18 10.77
C ALA A 110 6.99 7.39 11.73
N PRO A 111 6.34 7.37 12.91
CA PRO A 111 6.38 8.49 13.85
C PRO A 111 7.79 8.87 14.34
N ASP A 112 8.74 7.94 14.34
CA ASP A 112 10.15 8.14 14.68
C ASP A 112 11.00 8.72 13.52
N SER A 113 10.33 9.12 12.43
CA SER A 113 10.93 9.56 11.17
C SER A 113 11.72 8.48 10.42
N THR A 114 11.47 7.20 10.71
CA THR A 114 11.99 6.11 9.87
C THR A 114 11.16 6.02 8.59
N HIS A 115 11.84 6.04 7.45
CA HIS A 115 11.26 5.88 6.12
C HIS A 115 11.37 4.44 5.70
N TYR A 116 10.23 3.79 5.47
CA TYR A 116 10.14 2.44 4.92
C TYR A 116 9.83 2.52 3.44
N PHE A 117 10.50 1.70 2.64
CA PHE A 117 10.26 1.62 1.20
C PHE A 117 10.14 0.19 0.70
N PHE A 118 9.35 0.01 -0.34
CA PHE A 118 9.42 -1.13 -1.24
C PHE A 118 9.46 -0.61 -2.67
N LEU A 119 10.52 -0.97 -3.38
CA LEU A 119 10.74 -0.61 -4.77
C LEU A 119 11.00 -1.85 -5.62
N ILE A 120 10.76 -1.71 -6.92
CA ILE A 120 11.06 -2.71 -7.94
C ILE A 120 12.21 -2.19 -8.80
N ARG A 121 13.22 -3.04 -9.03
CA ARG A 121 14.38 -2.76 -9.88
C ARG A 121 14.54 -3.79 -11.01
N PRO A 122 15.23 -3.46 -12.11
CA PRO A 122 15.50 -4.43 -13.18
C PRO A 122 16.48 -5.52 -12.72
N VAL A 123 16.39 -6.68 -13.36
CA VAL A 123 17.36 -7.77 -13.24
C VAL A 123 18.13 -7.85 -14.55
N GLY A 124 19.40 -7.44 -14.55
CA GLY A 124 20.18 -7.34 -15.78
C GLY A 124 19.47 -6.52 -16.86
N ASN A 125 19.52 -6.99 -18.10
CA ASN A 125 18.90 -6.33 -19.26
C ASN A 125 17.54 -6.96 -19.67
N THR A 126 16.93 -7.81 -18.83
CA THR A 126 15.64 -8.42 -19.17
C THR A 126 14.46 -7.58 -18.67
N LEU A 127 13.39 -7.53 -19.47
CA LEU A 127 12.10 -6.97 -19.08
C LEU A 127 11.21 -7.98 -18.35
N LYS A 128 11.53 -9.28 -18.46
CA LYS A 128 10.69 -10.36 -17.94
C LYS A 128 10.76 -10.48 -16.42
N TYR A 129 11.98 -10.38 -15.87
CA TYR A 129 12.22 -10.58 -14.45
C TYR A 129 12.60 -9.27 -13.76
N ARG A 130 12.05 -9.10 -12.57
CA ARG A 130 12.26 -7.97 -11.68
C ARG A 130 12.72 -8.46 -10.32
N ARG A 131 13.25 -7.55 -9.53
CA ARG A 131 13.59 -7.77 -8.13
C ARG A 131 12.93 -6.71 -7.27
N GLY A 132 12.30 -7.13 -6.19
CA GLY A 132 11.79 -6.26 -5.14
C GLY A 132 12.87 -6.01 -4.09
N VAL A 133 13.06 -4.74 -3.72
CA VAL A 133 13.94 -4.32 -2.63
C VAL A 133 13.06 -3.71 -1.55
N VAL A 134 13.07 -4.28 -0.34
CA VAL A 134 12.34 -3.76 0.81
C VAL A 134 13.37 -3.29 1.83
N GLY A 135 13.21 -2.07 2.32
CA GLY A 135 14.22 -1.47 3.16
C GLY A 135 13.72 -0.29 3.97
N LYS A 136 14.68 0.34 4.65
CA LYS A 136 14.44 1.51 5.47
C LYS A 136 15.64 2.47 5.49
N PHE A 137 15.37 3.73 5.81
CA PHE A 137 16.38 4.76 6.01
C PHE A 137 15.82 5.90 6.85
N ARG A 138 16.67 6.87 7.21
CA ARG A 138 16.27 8.20 7.69
C ARG A 138 16.66 9.25 6.67
N LEU A 139 16.04 10.42 6.68
CA LEU A 139 16.46 11.52 5.81
C LEU A 139 17.46 12.43 6.52
N LYS A 140 18.48 12.89 5.78
CA LYS A 140 19.29 14.01 6.21
C LYS A 140 18.39 15.24 6.39
N GLN A 141 18.63 16.01 7.45
CA GLN A 141 17.83 17.19 7.77
C GLN A 141 17.72 18.14 6.55
N HIS A 142 16.50 18.58 6.25
CA HIS A 142 16.18 19.46 5.10
C HIS A 142 16.64 18.91 3.74
N SER A 143 16.70 17.60 3.56
CA SER A 143 17.12 16.96 2.32
C SER A 143 16.32 15.70 2.02
N LEU A 144 16.26 15.32 0.75
CA LEU A 144 15.74 14.02 0.31
C LEU A 144 16.85 12.96 0.22
N MET A 145 18.04 13.22 0.77
CA MET A 145 19.14 12.27 0.80
C MET A 145 18.96 11.28 1.96
N PRO A 146 18.88 9.96 1.68
CA PRO A 146 18.87 8.94 2.72
C PRO A 146 20.16 8.93 3.55
N THR A 147 20.01 8.53 4.80
CA THR A 147 21.02 8.26 5.83
C THR A 147 20.59 6.99 6.57
N ASP A 148 21.51 6.29 7.22
CA ASP A 148 21.22 5.00 7.88
C ASP A 148 20.48 4.01 6.95
N PHE A 149 20.91 3.97 5.68
CA PHE A 149 20.23 3.22 4.64
C PHE A 149 20.42 1.71 4.82
N GLU A 150 19.34 0.95 4.62
CA GLU A 150 19.35 -0.50 4.73
C GLU A 150 18.44 -1.13 3.68
N GLU A 151 19.00 -2.00 2.83
CA GLU A 151 18.22 -3.02 2.14
C GLU A 151 17.96 -4.16 3.14
N VAL A 152 16.74 -4.24 3.68
CA VAL A 152 16.40 -5.26 4.69
C VAL A 152 16.27 -6.62 4.02
N VAL A 153 15.58 -6.69 2.89
CA VAL A 153 15.46 -7.92 2.09
C VAL A 153 15.37 -7.62 0.59
N ASN A 154 15.79 -8.61 -0.21
CA ASN A 154 15.53 -8.68 -1.64
C ASN A 154 14.71 -9.91 -1.98
N THR A 155 13.69 -9.75 -2.85
CA THR A 155 12.95 -10.89 -3.40
C THR A 155 13.80 -11.65 -4.42
N PRO A 156 13.46 -12.91 -4.75
CA PRO A 156 14.01 -13.58 -5.92
C PRO A 156 13.76 -12.80 -7.22
N HIS A 157 14.44 -13.20 -8.30
CA HIS A 157 14.09 -12.81 -9.65
C HIS A 157 12.73 -13.39 -10.02
N LEU A 158 11.71 -12.54 -10.15
CA LEU A 158 10.32 -12.95 -10.36
C LEU A 158 9.67 -12.10 -11.43
N GLU A 159 8.55 -12.57 -11.97
CA GLU A 159 7.67 -11.73 -12.78
C GLU A 159 7.13 -10.58 -11.94
N GLU A 160 6.90 -9.42 -12.56
CA GLU A 160 6.59 -8.19 -11.83
C GLU A 160 5.33 -8.30 -10.95
N VAL A 161 4.33 -9.06 -11.38
CA VAL A 161 3.11 -9.32 -10.60
C VAL A 161 3.44 -10.00 -9.26
N LEU A 162 4.28 -11.04 -9.29
CA LEU A 162 4.73 -11.73 -8.08
C LEU A 162 5.65 -10.86 -7.23
N VAL A 163 6.50 -10.03 -7.83
CA VAL A 163 7.33 -9.08 -7.08
C VAL A 163 6.44 -8.10 -6.31
N LYS A 164 5.41 -7.54 -6.96
CA LYS A 164 4.45 -6.62 -6.31
C LYS A 164 3.74 -7.29 -5.14
N GLU A 165 3.22 -8.50 -5.34
CA GLU A 165 2.52 -9.24 -4.29
C GLU A 165 3.43 -9.55 -3.09
N ARG A 166 4.57 -10.20 -3.35
CA ARG A 166 5.48 -10.64 -2.28
C ARG A 166 6.19 -9.48 -1.60
N GLY A 167 6.61 -8.48 -2.37
CA GLY A 167 7.23 -7.26 -1.84
C GLY A 167 6.26 -6.44 -1.00
N ALA A 168 5.00 -6.30 -1.40
CA ALA A 168 3.98 -5.60 -0.60
C ALA A 168 3.68 -6.32 0.71
N PHE A 169 3.67 -7.66 0.72
CA PHE A 169 3.56 -8.45 1.94
C PHE A 169 4.75 -8.17 2.90
N LEU A 170 5.98 -8.30 2.40
CA LEU A 170 7.19 -8.07 3.19
C LEU A 170 7.26 -6.63 3.72
N PHE A 171 6.88 -5.64 2.91
CA PHE A 171 6.81 -4.24 3.31
C PHE A 171 5.87 -4.02 4.50
N LYS A 172 4.64 -4.57 4.43
CA LYS A 172 3.65 -4.45 5.52
C LYS A 172 4.18 -5.08 6.81
N GLU A 173 4.81 -6.24 6.70
CA GLU A 173 5.37 -6.93 7.85
C GLU A 173 6.57 -6.21 8.47
N LEU A 174 7.42 -5.58 7.63
CA LEU A 174 8.52 -4.76 8.10
C LEU A 174 8.02 -3.55 8.90
N ILE A 175 6.98 -2.86 8.42
CA ILE A 175 6.38 -1.74 9.17
C ILE A 175 5.78 -2.22 10.49
N LYS A 176 5.11 -3.37 10.47
CA LYS A 176 4.41 -3.91 11.64
C LYS A 176 5.36 -4.34 12.76
N THR A 177 6.51 -4.90 12.42
CA THR A 177 7.39 -5.58 13.38
C THR A 177 8.78 -4.96 13.51
N GLY A 178 9.17 -4.06 12.60
CA GLY A 178 10.48 -3.42 12.56
C GLY A 178 11.62 -4.29 11.99
N ASN A 179 11.38 -5.58 11.75
CA ASN A 179 12.32 -6.55 11.19
C ASN A 179 11.60 -7.60 10.32
N LEU A 180 12.34 -8.49 9.66
CA LEU A 180 11.78 -9.56 8.82
C LEU A 180 12.36 -10.95 9.14
N ASP A 181 12.94 -11.12 10.34
CA ASP A 181 13.73 -12.30 10.69
C ASP A 181 12.91 -13.60 10.59
N LYS A 182 11.65 -13.56 11.04
CA LYS A 182 10.70 -14.68 10.95
C LYS A 182 10.43 -15.16 9.52
N TYR A 183 10.71 -14.32 8.51
CA TYR A 183 10.43 -14.61 7.11
C TYR A 183 11.65 -15.06 6.32
N LEU A 184 12.87 -14.98 6.87
CA LEU A 184 14.11 -15.30 6.13
C LEU A 184 14.18 -16.75 5.61
N GLY A 185 13.40 -17.65 6.21
CA GLY A 185 13.22 -19.03 5.75
C GLY A 185 12.31 -19.18 4.52
N MET A 186 11.49 -18.18 4.18
CA MET A 186 10.59 -18.21 3.03
C MET A 186 11.34 -17.88 1.74
N LYS A 187 12.10 -18.85 1.21
CA LYS A 187 12.97 -18.65 0.02
C LYS A 187 12.25 -18.25 -1.27
N HIS A 188 10.95 -18.50 -1.35
CA HIS A 188 10.13 -17.98 -2.45
C HIS A 188 9.83 -16.48 -2.31
N TYR A 189 9.92 -15.91 -1.11
CA TYR A 189 9.70 -14.48 -0.84
C TYR A 189 11.00 -13.69 -0.73
N ILE A 190 12.02 -14.28 -0.11
CA ILE A 190 13.29 -13.61 0.21
C ILE A 190 14.44 -14.44 -0.35
N GLU A 191 15.22 -13.83 -1.23
CA GLU A 191 16.50 -14.38 -1.69
C GLU A 191 17.63 -13.89 -0.77
N TRP A 192 17.68 -12.58 -0.48
CA TRP A 192 18.71 -11.99 0.39
C TRP A 192 18.08 -11.27 1.59
N PRO A 193 18.66 -11.36 2.80
CA PRO A 193 19.90 -12.09 3.14
C PRO A 193 19.72 -13.61 3.09
N ASP A 194 20.85 -14.31 3.01
CA ASP A 194 20.92 -15.77 3.14
C ASP A 194 22.14 -16.21 3.99
N SER A 195 22.49 -17.50 3.92
CA SER A 195 23.62 -18.10 4.63
C SER A 195 24.98 -17.63 4.13
N THR A 196 25.05 -17.02 2.94
CA THR A 196 26.28 -16.56 2.29
C THR A 196 26.32 -15.05 2.11
N LEU A 197 25.19 -14.35 2.17
CA LEU A 197 25.08 -12.93 1.86
C LEU A 197 24.41 -12.14 2.98
N VAL A 198 25.00 -11.01 3.35
CA VAL A 198 24.50 -10.08 4.36
C VAL A 198 24.65 -8.64 3.88
N TYR A 199 23.76 -7.74 4.30
CA TYR A 199 23.87 -6.32 3.98
C TYR A 199 24.84 -5.61 4.93
N ASP A 200 25.90 -5.03 4.39
CA ASP A 200 26.84 -4.18 5.13
C ASP A 200 26.39 -2.72 5.07
N LYS A 201 25.87 -2.23 6.20
CA LYS A 201 25.37 -0.85 6.36
C LYS A 201 26.48 0.20 6.33
N LYS A 202 27.75 -0.17 6.53
CA LYS A 202 28.87 0.80 6.51
C LYS A 202 29.20 1.21 5.08
N ILE A 203 29.14 0.27 4.15
CA ILE A 203 29.42 0.52 2.73
C ILE A 203 28.15 0.55 1.86
N ASN A 204 27.00 0.20 2.45
CA ASN A 204 25.69 0.10 1.82
C ASN A 204 25.69 -0.86 0.64
N GLU A 205 26.13 -2.10 0.87
CA GLU A 205 26.18 -3.16 -0.14
C GLU A 205 25.90 -4.54 0.46
N TRP A 206 25.44 -5.46 -0.38
CA TRP A 206 25.43 -6.88 -0.05
C TRP A 206 26.83 -7.47 -0.18
N VAL A 207 27.32 -8.08 0.89
CA VAL A 207 28.65 -8.69 0.96
C VAL A 207 28.56 -10.15 1.37
N GLY A 208 29.58 -10.92 0.99
CA GLY A 208 29.76 -12.28 1.48
C GLY A 208 29.88 -12.30 3.00
N ARG A 209 29.23 -13.26 3.67
CA ARG A 209 29.49 -13.53 5.08
C ARG A 209 30.96 -13.97 5.23
N LYS A 210 31.64 -13.38 6.20
CA LYS A 210 32.99 -13.77 6.61
C LYS A 210 32.92 -14.89 7.65
#